data_AF-A0A3B9ZBY8-F1
#
_entry.id   AF-A0A3B9ZBY8-F1
#
_cell.length_a   1.000
_cell.length_b   1.000
_cell.length_c   1.000
_cell.angle_alpha   90.00
_cell.angle_beta   90.00
_cell.angle_gamma   90.00
#
_symmetry.space_group_name_H-M   'P 1'
#
loop_
_entity.id
_entity.type
_entity.pdbx_description
1 polymer ?
#
loop_
_entity_poly.entity_id
_entity_poly.type
_entity_poly.pdbx_seq_one_letter_code
_entity_poly.pdbx_strand_id
1 'polypeptide(L)'
;MDRENVKKNEKKNFMKEVKRQKFLLFWSAVFVIYGVIFYYIPLAGWAIGFQDYKPQMKTNLLKIVLQGKYVGWKHFDYLFKDERFLKAIKNTFAMGSLKLVFTTVFAIG
;
A
#
# COMPACT_ATOMS: atom_id res chain seq x y z
N MET A 1 33.65 15.19 29.94
CA MET A 1 34.15 14.26 28.91
C MET A 1 33.24 13.01 28.86
N ASP A 2 31.90 13.16 28.87
CA ASP A 2 31.02 12.08 29.37
C ASP A 2 29.91 11.62 28.40
N ARG A 3 29.73 12.26 27.24
CA ARG A 3 28.65 11.89 26.29
C ARG A 3 28.99 10.72 25.36
N GLU A 4 30.26 10.42 25.15
CA GLU A 4 30.67 9.32 24.27
C GLU A 4 30.55 7.95 24.93
N ASN A 5 30.80 7.86 26.24
CA ASN A 5 30.80 6.59 26.96
C ASN A 5 29.37 6.03 27.14
N VAL A 6 28.38 6.90 27.38
CA VAL A 6 26.95 6.54 27.48
C VAL A 6 26.44 5.96 26.15
N LYS A 7 26.69 6.65 25.02
CA LYS A 7 26.27 6.18 23.68
C LYS A 7 26.90 4.84 23.29
N LYS A 8 28.15 4.61 23.71
CA LYS A 8 28.87 3.36 23.40
C LYS A 8 28.30 2.18 24.20
N ASN A 9 27.86 2.42 25.44
CA ASN A 9 27.26 1.39 26.29
C ASN A 9 25.84 1.01 25.82
N GLU A 10 25.03 1.99 25.40
CA GLU A 10 23.70 1.72 24.83
C GLU A 10 23.75 0.94 23.51
N LYS A 11 24.64 1.31 22.58
CA LYS A 11 24.83 0.54 21.34
C LYS A 11 25.29 -0.89 21.61
N LYS A 12 26.11 -1.12 22.64
CA LYS A 12 26.60 -2.45 23.02
C LYS A 12 25.49 -3.32 23.64
N ASN A 13 24.60 -2.70 24.42
CA ASN A 13 23.39 -3.35 24.94
C ASN A 13 22.37 -3.65 23.84
N PHE A 14 22.14 -2.72 22.91
CA PHE A 14 21.25 -2.94 21.77
C PHE A 14 21.75 -4.09 20.87
N MET A 15 23.06 -4.15 20.58
CA MET A 15 23.63 -5.26 19.79
C MET A 15 23.59 -6.62 20.51
N LYS A 16 23.68 -6.63 21.85
CA LYS A 16 23.49 -7.84 22.66
C LYS A 16 22.03 -8.30 22.64
N GLU A 17 21.09 -7.37 22.72
CA GLU A 17 19.65 -7.65 22.69
C GLU A 17 19.21 -8.18 21.32
N VAL A 18 19.69 -7.57 20.23
CA VAL A 18 19.47 -8.04 18.85
C VAL A 18 20.02 -9.46 18.65
N LYS A 19 21.16 -9.80 19.27
CA LYS A 19 21.71 -11.17 19.25
C LYS A 19 20.86 -12.15 20.06
N ARG A 20 20.31 -11.73 21.21
CA ARG A 20 19.44 -12.53 22.09
C ARG A 20 18.06 -12.79 21.46
N GLN A 21 17.54 -11.82 20.72
CA GLN A 21 16.23 -11.88 20.05
C GLN A 21 16.32 -12.21 18.56
N LYS A 22 17.41 -12.82 18.09
CA LYS A 22 17.61 -13.20 16.68
C LYS A 22 16.44 -13.99 16.09
N PHE A 23 15.82 -14.86 16.89
CA PHE A 23 14.67 -15.64 16.45
C PHE A 23 13.44 -14.77 16.19
N LEU A 24 13.13 -13.82 17.09
CA LEU A 24 12.07 -12.84 16.86
C LEU A 24 12.38 -11.93 15.67
N LEU A 25 13.63 -11.48 15.53
CA LEU A 25 14.05 -10.64 14.41
C LEU A 25 13.96 -11.39 13.07
N PHE A 26 14.27 -12.68 13.07
CA PHE A 26 14.14 -13.54 11.89
C PHE A 26 12.68 -13.70 11.49
N TRP A 27 11.79 -14.05 12.42
CA TRP A 27 10.35 -14.14 12.13
C TRP A 27 9.75 -12.80 11.69
N SER A 28 10.13 -11.70 12.35
CA SER A 28 9.73 -10.35 11.93
C SER A 28 10.22 -10.03 10.51
N ALA A 29 11.45 -10.37 10.16
CA ALA A 29 11.98 -10.19 8.82
C ALA A 29 11.20 -11.02 7.78
N VAL A 30 10.84 -12.27 8.09
CA VAL A 30 10.00 -13.11 7.23
C VAL A 30 8.63 -12.46 7.00
N PHE A 31 7.98 -11.95 8.04
CA PHE A 31 6.70 -11.23 7.92
C PHE A 31 6.84 -9.96 7.09
N VAL A 32 7.93 -9.20 7.26
CA VAL A 32 8.20 -8.00 6.47
C VAL A 32 8.43 -8.35 5.01
N ILE A 33 9.24 -9.37 4.71
CA ILE A 33 9.49 -9.83 3.34
C ILE A 33 8.19 -10.29 2.68
N TYR A 34 7.37 -11.05 3.40
CA TYR A 34 6.04 -11.45 2.93
C TYR A 34 5.17 -10.21 2.65
N GLY A 35 5.15 -9.24 3.57
CA GLY A 35 4.46 -7.97 3.39
C GLY A 35 4.94 -7.20 2.15
N VAL A 36 6.24 -7.16 1.89
CA VAL A 36 6.81 -6.49 0.71
C VAL A 36 6.37 -7.22 -0.57
N ILE A 37 6.47 -8.54 -0.62
CA ILE A 37 6.11 -9.32 -1.80
C ILE A 37 4.61 -9.19 -2.10
N PHE A 38 3.75 -9.30 -1.09
CA PHE A 38 2.31 -9.34 -1.30
C PHE A 38 1.62 -7.97 -1.30
N TYR A 39 2.20 -6.94 -0.69
CA TYR A 39 1.61 -5.59 -0.68
C TYR A 39 2.34 -4.63 -1.61
N TYR A 40 3.68 -4.60 -1.60
CA TYR A 40 4.46 -3.61 -2.38
C TYR A 40 4.64 -3.98 -3.85
N ILE A 41 4.69 -5.27 -4.20
CA ILE A 41 4.73 -5.67 -5.61
C ILE A 41 3.43 -5.32 -6.35
N PRO A 42 2.21 -5.64 -5.85
CA PRO A 42 0.98 -5.28 -6.55
C PRO A 42 0.73 -3.76 -6.60
N LEU A 43 1.30 -2.98 -5.67
CA LEU A 43 1.30 -1.52 -5.72
C LEU A 43 1.91 -0.98 -7.04
N ALA A 44 2.91 -1.66 -7.60
CA ALA A 44 3.46 -1.29 -8.91
C ALA A 44 2.45 -1.43 -10.06
N GLY A 45 1.40 -2.24 -9.88
CA GLY A 45 0.29 -2.38 -10.83
C GLY A 45 -0.57 -1.13 -10.96
N TRP A 46 -0.52 -0.18 -10.02
CA TRP A 46 -1.25 1.09 -10.15
C TRP A 46 -0.78 1.94 -11.33
N ALA A 47 0.50 1.82 -11.71
CA ALA A 47 1.04 2.51 -12.89
C ALA A 47 0.33 2.11 -14.19
N ILE A 48 -0.29 0.92 -14.24
CA ILE A 48 -1.06 0.43 -15.40
C ILE A 48 -2.29 1.31 -15.67
N GLY A 49 -2.87 1.95 -14.64
CA GLY A 49 -4.01 2.85 -14.82
C GLY A 49 -3.71 4.10 -15.66
N PHE A 50 -2.44 4.43 -15.83
CA PHE A 50 -1.97 5.57 -16.66
C PHE A 50 -1.44 5.14 -18.03
N GLN A 51 -1.49 3.84 -18.33
CA GLN A 51 -0.98 3.24 -19.56
C GLN A 51 -2.11 2.59 -20.35
N ASP A 52 -2.02 2.63 -21.68
CA ASP A 52 -2.96 1.94 -22.58
C ASP A 52 -2.65 0.44 -22.56
N TYR A 53 -3.25 -0.26 -21.60
CA TYR A 53 -3.02 -1.68 -21.34
C TYR A 53 -4.02 -2.56 -22.09
N LYS A 54 -3.52 -3.45 -22.96
CA LYS A 54 -4.30 -4.50 -23.62
C LYS A 54 -4.08 -5.83 -22.89
N PRO A 55 -5.01 -6.28 -22.01
CA PRO A 55 -4.83 -7.47 -21.15
C PRO A 55 -4.66 -8.80 -21.89
N GLN A 56 -4.91 -8.82 -23.19
CA GLN A 56 -5.12 -10.04 -23.97
C GLN A 56 -3.83 -10.75 -24.39
N MET A 57 -2.65 -10.14 -24.19
CA MET A 57 -1.44 -10.60 -24.89
C MET A 57 -0.18 -10.82 -24.03
N LYS A 58 -0.22 -10.79 -22.69
CA LYS A 58 1.03 -10.97 -21.89
C LYS A 58 0.88 -11.75 -20.60
N THR A 59 1.65 -12.83 -20.50
CA THR A 59 1.78 -13.75 -19.35
C THR A 59 2.82 -13.31 -18.30
N ASN A 60 3.50 -12.17 -18.47
CA ASN A 60 4.59 -11.75 -17.57
C ASN A 60 4.35 -10.35 -16.99
N LEU A 61 4.12 -10.27 -15.66
CA LEU A 61 3.82 -9.04 -14.90
C LEU A 61 4.84 -7.90 -15.11
N LEU A 62 6.12 -8.25 -15.24
CA LEU A 62 7.20 -7.28 -15.43
C LEU A 62 7.21 -6.67 -16.85
N LYS A 63 6.79 -7.43 -17.88
CA LYS A 63 6.68 -6.92 -19.27
C LYS A 63 5.37 -6.17 -19.54
N ILE A 64 4.42 -6.23 -18.61
CA ILE A 64 3.13 -5.56 -18.68
C ILE A 64 3.29 -4.06 -18.40
N VAL A 65 4.00 -3.67 -17.33
CA VAL A 65 4.19 -2.27 -16.92
C VAL A 65 5.14 -1.48 -17.85
N LEU A 66 5.98 -2.17 -18.62
CA LEU A 66 7.07 -1.53 -19.37
C LEU A 66 6.77 -1.24 -20.86
N GLN A 67 5.68 -1.75 -21.43
CA GLN A 67 5.39 -1.58 -22.87
C GLN A 67 4.09 -0.82 -23.17
N GLY A 68 3.28 -0.50 -22.15
CA GLY A 68 2.06 0.28 -22.35
C GLY A 68 2.40 1.70 -22.77
N LYS A 69 1.78 2.19 -23.85
CA LYS A 69 1.89 3.60 -24.26
C LYS A 69 1.30 4.46 -23.14
N TYR A 70 2.06 5.41 -22.60
CA TYR A 70 1.57 6.30 -21.55
C TYR A 70 0.45 7.18 -22.11
N VAL A 71 -0.76 7.04 -21.55
CA VAL A 71 -1.96 7.79 -21.96
C VAL A 71 -2.46 8.73 -20.87
N GLY A 72 -1.81 8.72 -19.70
CA GLY A 72 -2.04 9.68 -18.63
C GLY A 72 -3.49 9.63 -18.14
N TRP A 73 -4.19 10.75 -18.28
CA TRP A 73 -5.53 10.97 -17.71
C TRP A 73 -6.70 10.44 -18.56
N LYS A 74 -6.44 9.91 -19.76
CA LYS A 74 -7.54 9.54 -20.69
C LYS A 74 -8.54 8.54 -20.11
N HIS A 75 -8.05 7.56 -19.34
CA HIS A 75 -8.93 6.57 -18.69
C HIS A 75 -9.79 7.18 -17.59
N PHE A 76 -9.24 8.13 -16.83
CA PHE A 76 -9.97 8.84 -15.78
C PHE A 76 -11.06 9.75 -16.37
N ASP A 77 -10.75 10.51 -17.42
CA ASP A 77 -11.75 11.34 -18.10
C ASP A 77 -12.93 10.51 -18.64
N TYR A 78 -12.65 9.35 -19.24
CA TYR A 78 -13.69 8.42 -19.68
C TYR A 78 -14.55 7.91 -18.51
N LEU A 79 -13.92 7.50 -17.41
CA LEU A 79 -14.61 7.02 -16.21
C LEU A 79 -15.51 8.11 -15.59
N PHE A 80 -15.01 9.34 -15.46
CA PHE A 80 -15.78 10.44 -14.86
C PHE A 80 -16.91 10.96 -15.76
N LYS A 81 -16.85 10.72 -17.07
CA LYS A 81 -17.94 11.03 -18.00
C LYS A 81 -19.07 9.99 -17.97
N ASP A 82 -18.83 8.79 -17.42
CA ASP A 82 -19.86 7.77 -17.28
C ASP A 82 -20.80 8.10 -16.11
N GLU A 83 -22.08 8.32 -16.41
CA GLU A 83 -23.12 8.59 -15.41
C GLU A 83 -23.25 7.46 -14.39
N ARG A 84 -23.03 6.21 -14.79
CA ARG A 84 -23.12 5.06 -13.88
C ARG A 84 -22.01 5.09 -12.84
N PHE A 85 -20.81 5.47 -13.26
CA PHE A 85 -19.66 5.61 -12.38
C PHE A 85 -19.87 6.73 -11.35
N LEU A 86 -20.33 7.90 -11.80
CA LEU A 86 -20.66 9.01 -10.89
C LEU A 86 -21.78 8.65 -9.91
N LYS A 87 -22.81 7.93 -10.38
CA LYS A 87 -23.87 7.42 -9.51
C LYS A 87 -23.35 6.42 -8.48
N ALA A 88 -22.43 5.54 -8.86
CA ALA A 88 -21.78 4.60 -7.94
C ALA A 88 -20.94 5.33 -6.88
N ILE A 89 -20.15 6.35 -7.27
CA ILE A 89 -19.39 7.18 -6.32
C ILE A 89 -20.33 7.85 -5.34
N LYS A 90 -21.41 8.49 -5.82
CA LYS A 90 -22.41 9.15 -4.97
C LYS A 90 -23.04 8.16 -3.98
N ASN A 91 -23.36 6.96 -4.43
CA ASN A 91 -23.92 5.91 -3.57
C ASN A 91 -22.93 5.42 -2.51
N THR A 92 -21.68 5.17 -2.90
CA THR A 92 -20.62 4.77 -1.96
C THR A 92 -20.36 5.87 -0.93
N PHE A 93 -20.32 7.13 -1.35
CA PHE A 93 -20.15 8.26 -0.46
C PHE A 93 -21.32 8.41 0.51
N ALA A 94 -22.56 8.27 0.03
CA ALA A 94 -23.75 8.30 0.87
C ALA A 94 -23.71 7.16 1.91
N MET A 95 -23.40 5.92 1.48
CA MET A 95 -23.30 4.77 2.37
C MET A 95 -22.18 4.93 3.40
N GLY A 96 -21.01 5.42 2.98
CA GLY A 96 -19.88 5.68 3.87
C GLY A 96 -20.20 6.74 4.91
N SER A 97 -20.81 7.85 4.49
CA SER A 97 -21.24 8.92 5.39
C SER A 97 -22.31 8.45 6.38
N LEU A 98 -23.30 7.71 5.89
CA LEU A 98 -24.36 7.14 6.73
C LEU A 98 -23.77 6.19 7.78
N LYS A 99 -22.88 5.28 7.36
CA LYS A 99 -22.19 4.37 8.29
C LYS A 99 -21.41 5.14 9.34
N LEU A 100 -20.66 6.17 8.95
CA LEU A 100 -19.86 6.96 9.88
C LEU A 100 -20.75 7.68 10.89
N VAL A 101 -21.77 8.42 10.45
CA VAL A 101 -22.68 9.15 11.35
C VAL A 101 -23.44 8.21 12.27
N PHE A 102 -24.06 7.16 11.72
CA PHE A 102 -24.84 6.21 12.53
C PHE A 102 -23.94 5.45 13.50
N THR A 103 -22.82 4.91 13.05
CA THR A 103 -21.91 4.16 13.93
C THR A 103 -21.38 5.05 15.04
N THR A 104 -20.98 6.30 14.73
CA THR A 104 -20.49 7.22 15.75
C THR A 104 -21.58 7.61 16.75
N VAL A 105 -22.80 7.95 16.29
CA VAL A 105 -23.90 8.34 17.19
C VAL A 105 -24.38 7.17 18.05
N PHE A 106 -24.59 6.00 17.46
CA PHE A 106 -25.03 4.79 18.18
C PHE A 106 -23.94 4.15 19.05
N ALA A 107 -22.65 4.42 18.82
CA ALA A 107 -21.56 3.93 19.68
C ALA A 107 -21.32 4.83 20.90
N ILE A 108 -21.77 6.09 20.85
CA ILE A 108 -21.55 7.09 21.90
C ILE A 108 -22.77 7.21 22.83
N GLY A 109 -23.99 7.07 22.29
CA GLY A 109 -25.23 7.02 23.07
C GLY A 109 -25.63 5.59 23.41
#